data_AF-A0A9D9SA48-F1
#
_entry.id   AF-A0A9D9SA48-F1
#
_cell.length_a   1.000
_cell.length_b   1.000
_cell.length_c   1.000
_cell.angle_alpha   90.00
_cell.angle_beta   90.00
_cell.angle_gamma   90.00
#
_symmetry.space_group_name_H-M   'P 1'
#
loop_
_entity.id
_entity.type
_entity.pdbx_description
1 polymer ?
#
loop_
_entity_poly.entity_id
_entity_poly.type
_entity_poly.pdbx_seq_one_letter_code
_entity_poly.pdbx_strand_id
1 'polypeptide(L)'
;MNLLDTEPKPAFDDLTRLAADICDTPIAPISLVDADRQWFKSRCGLQEGETSRDVSMRAHAFDERDGVLVVPDTPGDDRFADSPLVLGEPQCTSIG
;
A
#
# COMPACT_ATOMS: atom_id res chain seq x y z
N MET A 1 -6.98 -18.96 -13.09
CA MET A 1 -5.53 -18.72 -13.05
C MET A 1 -5.28 -17.78 -11.89
N ASN A 2 -4.83 -18.32 -10.75
CA ASN A 2 -4.86 -17.63 -9.46
C ASN A 2 -3.61 -16.73 -9.34
N LEU A 3 -3.77 -15.42 -9.56
CA LEU A 3 -2.66 -14.44 -9.44
C LEU A 3 -2.05 -14.45 -8.02
N LEU A 4 -2.86 -14.82 -7.03
CA LEU A 4 -2.50 -14.91 -5.61
C LEU A 4 -1.48 -16.03 -5.33
N ASP A 5 -1.53 -17.16 -6.05
CA ASP A 5 -0.67 -18.34 -5.80
C ASP A 5 0.54 -18.44 -6.75
N THR A 6 1.00 -17.32 -7.31
CA THR A 6 2.21 -17.32 -8.16
C THR A 6 3.46 -17.01 -7.35
N GLU A 7 4.57 -17.70 -7.65
CA GLU A 7 5.88 -17.38 -7.06
C GLU A 7 6.22 -15.87 -7.21
N PRO A 8 7.02 -15.31 -6.28
CA PRO A 8 7.54 -13.95 -6.42
C PRO A 8 8.23 -13.82 -7.79
N LYS A 9 7.69 -12.95 -8.65
CA LYS A 9 8.30 -12.70 -9.95
C LYS A 9 9.18 -11.46 -9.82
N PRO A 10 10.47 -11.53 -10.20
CA PRO A 10 11.37 -10.38 -10.18
C PRO A 10 10.80 -9.14 -10.88
N ALA A 11 10.01 -9.34 -11.93
CA ALA A 11 9.33 -8.27 -12.65
C ALA A 11 8.40 -7.40 -11.77
N PHE A 12 7.76 -7.94 -10.73
CA PHE A 12 6.96 -7.12 -9.80
C PHE A 12 7.84 -6.30 -8.87
N ASP A 13 8.99 -6.83 -8.46
CA ASP A 13 9.95 -6.10 -7.62
C ASP A 13 10.63 -4.97 -8.41
N ASP A 14 10.90 -5.20 -9.69
CA ASP A 14 11.43 -4.16 -10.59
C ASP A 14 10.39 -3.04 -10.78
N LEU A 15 9.10 -3.38 -10.94
CA LEU A 15 8.03 -2.37 -11.04
C LEU A 15 7.87 -1.56 -9.74
N THR A 16 7.90 -2.23 -8.60
CA THR A 16 7.81 -1.59 -7.28
C THR A 16 8.99 -0.62 -7.05
N ARG A 17 10.22 -1.03 -7.39
CA ARG A 17 11.40 -0.15 -7.31
C ARG A 17 11.29 1.02 -8.27
N LEU A 18 10.92 0.76 -9.52
CA LEU A 18 10.77 1.80 -10.52
C LEU A 18 9.69 2.83 -10.12
N ALA A 19 8.59 2.39 -9.52
CA ALA A 19 7.55 3.29 -9.01
C ALA A 19 8.05 4.16 -7.85
N ALA A 20 8.79 3.58 -6.91
CA ALA A 20 9.43 4.34 -5.82
C ALA A 20 10.42 5.38 -6.38
N ASP A 21 11.26 4.99 -7.34
CA ASP A 21 12.26 5.87 -7.94
C ASP A 21 11.63 7.01 -8.75
N ILE A 22 10.58 6.73 -9.54
CA ILE A 22 9.88 7.74 -10.35
C ILE A 22 9.12 8.73 -9.47
N CYS A 23 8.50 8.25 -8.40
CA CYS A 23 7.68 9.07 -7.51
C CYS A 23 8.47 9.71 -6.36
N ASP A 24 9.78 9.44 -6.27
CA ASP A 24 10.67 9.86 -5.18
C ASP A 24 10.09 9.53 -3.77
N THR A 25 9.54 8.33 -3.62
CA THR A 25 8.92 7.89 -2.37
C THR A 25 9.69 6.77 -1.69
N PRO A 26 9.74 6.73 -0.34
CA PRO A 26 10.42 5.66 0.38
C PRO A 26 9.68 4.31 0.31
N ILE A 27 8.39 4.32 -0.05
CA ILE A 27 7.49 3.15 0.00
C ILE A 27 6.58 3.14 -1.24
N ALA A 28 6.56 2.03 -1.99
CA ALA A 28 5.70 1.86 -3.18
C ALA A 28 5.27 0.39 -3.43
N PRO A 29 4.49 -0.25 -2.54
CA PRO A 29 4.17 -1.66 -2.68
C PRO A 29 3.03 -1.95 -3.67
N ILE A 30 3.10 -3.12 -4.31
CA ILE A 30 1.98 -3.71 -5.03
C ILE A 30 1.21 -4.61 -4.07
N SER A 31 -0.01 -4.20 -3.72
CA SER A 31 -0.88 -4.92 -2.80
C SER A 31 -2.07 -5.56 -3.51
N LEU A 32 -2.40 -6.80 -3.15
CA LEU A 32 -3.62 -7.48 -3.51
C LEU A 32 -4.52 -7.56 -2.27
N VAL A 33 -5.77 -7.12 -2.40
CA VAL A 33 -6.74 -7.13 -1.29
C VAL A 33 -7.72 -8.28 -1.47
N ASP A 34 -7.80 -9.14 -0.47
CA ASP A 34 -8.74 -10.24 -0.33
C ASP A 34 -9.84 -9.87 0.67
N ALA A 35 -10.83 -10.73 0.89
CA ALA A 35 -11.97 -10.47 1.77
C ALA A 35 -11.54 -10.10 3.21
N ASP A 36 -10.45 -10.69 3.71
CA ASP A 36 -10.04 -10.59 5.13
C ASP A 36 -8.62 -10.03 5.32
N ARG A 37 -7.83 -9.89 4.24
CA ARG A 37 -6.42 -9.49 4.33
C ARG A 37 -5.96 -8.71 3.11
N GLN A 38 -4.94 -7.88 3.33
CA GLN A 38 -4.15 -7.28 2.26
C GLN A 38 -2.79 -7.95 2.20
N TRP A 39 -2.47 -8.53 1.05
CA TRP A 39 -1.17 -9.16 0.79
C TRP A 39 -0.29 -8.27 -0.08
N PHE A 40 1.00 -8.15 0.26
CA PHE A 40 1.96 -7.41 -0.53
C PHE A 40 2.67 -8.35 -1.52
N LYS A 41 2.20 -8.35 -2.77
CA LYS A 41 2.77 -9.13 -3.86
C LYS A 41 4.22 -8.74 -4.13
N SER A 42 4.50 -7.44 -3.99
CA SER A 42 5.84 -6.87 -4.07
C SER A 42 5.91 -5.60 -3.22
N ARG A 43 7.08 -5.31 -2.66
CA ARG A 43 7.27 -4.24 -1.68
C ARG A 43 8.67 -3.64 -1.77
N CYS A 44 8.73 -2.33 -1.58
CA CYS A 44 9.95 -1.56 -1.39
C CYS A 44 9.70 -0.65 -0.18
N GLY A 45 10.66 -0.56 0.74
CA GLY A 45 10.53 0.24 1.97
C GLY A 45 9.67 -0.37 3.08
N LEU A 46 9.05 -1.54 2.87
CA LEU A 46 8.22 -2.25 3.86
C LEU A 46 8.77 -3.64 4.17
N GLN A 47 8.79 -4.00 5.45
CA GLN A 47 9.24 -5.33 5.91
C GLN A 47 8.10 -6.35 5.97
N GLU A 48 6.89 -5.90 6.33
CA GLU A 48 5.72 -6.76 6.49
C GLU A 48 5.21 -7.29 5.13
N GLY A 49 4.82 -8.56 5.10
CA GLY A 49 4.34 -9.25 3.89
C GLY A 49 2.82 -9.22 3.69
N GLU A 50 2.08 -8.92 4.75
CA GLU A 50 0.63 -8.77 4.75
C GLU A 50 0.19 -7.86 5.88
N THR A 51 -1.04 -7.37 5.79
CA THR A 51 -1.69 -6.62 6.86
C THR A 51 -3.17 -6.96 6.91
N SER A 52 -3.81 -6.81 8.08
CA SER A 52 -5.26 -7.02 8.20
C SER A 52 -6.00 -6.02 7.31
N ARG A 53 -7.13 -6.44 6.74
CA ARG A 53 -7.98 -5.54 5.95
C ARG A 53 -8.46 -4.34 6.77
N ASP A 54 -8.73 -4.55 8.05
CA ASP A 54 -9.26 -3.51 8.96
C ASP A 54 -8.28 -2.36 9.22
N VAL A 55 -6.99 -2.60 9.03
CA VAL A 55 -5.95 -1.56 9.18
C VAL A 55 -5.41 -1.07 7.83
N SER A 56 -5.89 -1.65 6.71
CA SER A 56 -5.45 -1.25 5.39
C SER A 56 -6.13 0.04 4.93
N MET A 57 -5.31 1.08 4.71
CA MET A 57 -5.75 2.31 4.05
C MET A 57 -6.37 2.05 2.66
N ARG A 58 -5.95 0.98 1.98
CA ARG A 58 -6.37 0.67 0.61
C ARG A 58 -7.77 0.10 0.52
N ALA A 59 -8.36 -0.36 1.63
CA ALA A 59 -9.76 -0.78 1.65
C ALA A 59 -10.69 0.36 1.24
N HIS A 60 -10.39 1.60 1.64
CA HIS A 60 -11.15 2.79 1.30
C HIS A 60 -11.05 3.18 -0.18
N ALA A 61 -9.94 2.85 -0.85
CA ALA A 61 -9.76 3.15 -2.27
C ALA A 61 -10.67 2.30 -3.17
N PHE A 62 -11.18 1.15 -2.71
CA PHE A 62 -12.10 0.30 -3.49
C PHE A 62 -13.53 0.82 -3.55
N ASP A 63 -13.94 1.64 -2.57
CA ASP A 63 -15.27 2.25 -2.58
C ASP A 63 -15.37 3.35 -3.66
N GLU A 64 -14.25 4.00 -3.97
CA GLU A 64 -14.08 4.90 -5.11
C GLU A 64 -13.75 4.09 -6.39
N ARG A 65 -14.75 3.38 -6.91
CA ARG A 65 -14.61 2.39 -8.00
C ARG A 65 -13.93 2.86 -9.29
N ASP A 66 -13.75 4.17 -9.51
CA ASP A 66 -13.23 4.74 -10.76
C ASP A 66 -12.31 5.96 -10.51
N GLY A 67 -11.42 5.90 -9.51
CA GLY A 67 -10.55 7.04 -9.17
C GLY A 67 -9.16 6.68 -8.65
N VAL A 68 -8.25 7.65 -8.73
CA VAL A 68 -6.99 7.62 -7.97
C VAL A 68 -7.25 8.30 -6.64
N LEU A 69 -7.13 7.55 -5.54
CA LEU A 69 -7.17 8.12 -4.20
C LEU A 69 -5.83 8.79 -3.89
N VAL A 70 -5.83 10.12 -3.81
CA VAL A 70 -4.68 10.91 -3.37
C VAL A 70 -4.97 11.46 -1.98
N VAL A 71 -4.10 11.14 -1.03
CA VAL A 71 -4.17 11.63 0.36
C VAL A 71 -2.90 12.45 0.60
N PRO A 72 -2.95 13.79 0.51
CA PRO A 72 -1.76 14.63 0.64
C PRO A 72 -1.13 14.55 2.03
N ASP A 73 -1.95 14.42 3.07
CA ASP A 73 -1.50 14.35 4.46
C ASP A 73 -2.31 13.32 5.23
N THR A 74 -1.69 12.17 5.52
CA THR A 74 -2.37 11.05 6.18
C THR A 74 -2.78 11.35 7.63
N PRO A 75 -1.92 11.96 8.47
CA PRO A 75 -2.32 12.46 9.79
C PRO A 75 -3.45 13.50 9.79
N GLY A 76 -3.57 14.29 8.72
CA GLY A 76 -4.57 15.36 8.59
C GLY A 76 -5.89 14.92 7.93
N ASP A 77 -5.98 13.68 7.45
CA ASP A 77 -7.18 13.14 6.80
C ASP A 77 -8.00 12.32 7.79
N ASP A 78 -9.24 12.74 8.07
CA ASP A 78 -10.15 12.07 9.01
C ASP A 78 -10.36 10.58 8.71
N ARG A 79 -10.14 10.12 7.47
CA ARG A 79 -10.27 8.71 7.08
C ARG A 79 -9.10 7.86 7.57
N PHE A 80 -7.95 8.48 7.84
CA PHE A 80 -6.70 7.77 8.11
C PHE A 80 -5.95 8.26 9.36
N ALA A 81 -6.34 9.38 9.97
CA ALA A 81 -5.68 9.95 11.14
C ALA A 81 -5.53 8.95 12.31
N ASP A 82 -6.55 8.10 12.51
CA ASP A 82 -6.56 7.05 13.54
C ASP A 82 -5.98 5.71 13.07
N SER A 83 -5.45 5.63 11.85
CA SER A 83 -4.93 4.39 11.29
C SER A 83 -3.61 3.98 11.99
N PRO A 84 -3.46 2.71 12.39
CA PRO A 84 -2.19 2.21 12.92
C PRO A 84 -1.00 2.40 11.99
N LEU A 85 -1.23 2.52 10.67
CA LEU A 85 -0.18 2.77 9.67
C LEU A 85 0.29 4.24 9.63
N VAL A 86 -0.47 5.14 10.22
CA VAL A 86 -0.13 6.57 10.37
C VAL A 86 0.52 6.82 11.73
N LEU A 87 0.01 6.14 12.75
CA LEU A 87 0.47 6.26 14.13
C LEU A 87 1.67 5.36 14.47
N GLY A 88 1.94 4.32 13.66
CA GLY A 88 3.04 3.37 13.81
C GLY A 88 4.23 3.64 12.89
N GLU A 89 5.42 3.17 13.26
CA GLU A 89 6.62 3.25 12.41
C GLU A 89 6.66 2.08 11.40
N PRO A 90 7.06 2.31 10.13
CA PRO A 90 7.43 3.59 9.52
C PRO A 90 6.19 4.44 9.19
N GLN A 91 6.23 5.71 9.56
CA GLN A 91 5.11 6.63 9.33
C GLN A 91 4.92 6.87 7.83
N CYS A 92 3.72 6.60 7.31
CA CYS A 92 3.29 7.09 6.00
C CYS A 92 3.00 8.60 6.08
N THR A 93 4.05 9.40 6.25
CA THR A 93 3.97 10.86 6.22
C THR A 93 4.13 11.33 4.78
N SER A 94 3.18 12.18 4.36
CA SER A 94 3.07 12.98 3.12
C SER A 94 4.21 12.88 2.08
N ILE A 95 3.83 12.71 0.80
CA ILE A 95 4.73 12.96 -0.33
C ILE A 95 4.82 14.49 -0.50
N GLY A 96 5.97 15.07 -0.15
CA GLY A 96 6.28 16.48 -0.38
C GLY A 96 6.63 16.78 -1.82
#